data_AF-A0A976H0G8-F1
#
_entry.id   AF-A0A976H0G8-F1
#
_cell.length_a   1.000
_cell.length_b   1.000
_cell.length_c   1.000
_cell.angle_alpha   90.00
_cell.angle_beta   90.00
_cell.angle_gamma   90.00
#
_symmetry.space_group_name_H-M   'P 1'
#
loop_
_entity.id
_entity.type
_entity.pdbx_description
1 polymer ?
#
loop_
_entity_poly.entity_id
_entity_poly.type
_entity_poly.pdbx_seq_one_letter_code
_entity_poly.pdbx_strand_id
1 'polypeptide(L)'
;MSNYKSKKNLTRFTYENSAFLGWRLYITRKGKSFVKYFSDRQYGGPKESLAAAEAALNELKEVLTKAKLVDGKFSDTTVKKGMKILKPKK
;
A
#
# COMPACT_ATOMS: atom_id res chain seq x y z
N MET A 1 -0.38 16.67 -18.71
CA MET A 1 -0.87 15.85 -17.57
C MET A 1 -0.30 14.44 -17.65
N SER A 2 0.69 14.11 -16.82
CA SER A 2 1.25 12.75 -16.75
C SER A 2 0.21 11.78 -16.20
N ASN A 3 -0.38 10.97 -17.09
CA ASN A 3 -1.42 10.00 -16.78
C ASN A 3 -0.80 8.77 -16.08
N TYR A 4 -0.47 8.92 -14.80
CA TYR A 4 -0.11 7.78 -13.95
C TYR A 4 -1.39 7.00 -13.64
N LYS A 5 -1.70 6.03 -14.51
CA LYS A 5 -2.88 5.18 -14.42
C LYS A 5 -2.93 4.53 -13.04
N SER A 6 -3.95 4.85 -12.25
CA SER A 6 -4.25 4.20 -10.97
C SER A 6 -4.29 2.69 -11.18
N LYS A 7 -3.47 1.94 -10.43
CA LYS A 7 -3.40 0.48 -10.50
C LYS A 7 -4.35 -0.09 -9.44
N LYS A 8 -4.83 -1.32 -9.61
CA LYS A 8 -5.76 -1.95 -8.64
C LYS A 8 -5.12 -1.93 -7.24
N ASN A 9 -5.73 -1.23 -6.28
CA ASN A 9 -5.28 -0.97 -4.90
C ASN A 9 -4.18 0.10 -4.71
N LEU A 10 -3.74 0.79 -5.77
CA LEU A 10 -2.76 1.89 -5.74
C LEU A 10 -3.34 3.12 -6.42
N THR A 11 -3.62 4.16 -5.63
CA THR A 11 -4.12 5.44 -6.12
C THR A 11 -2.98 6.46 -6.10
N ARG A 12 -2.70 7.08 -7.24
CA ARG A 12 -1.81 8.24 -7.28
C ARG A 12 -2.52 9.43 -6.65
N PHE A 13 -1.90 10.06 -5.67
CA PHE A 13 -2.34 11.33 -5.11
C PHE A 13 -1.50 12.46 -5.73
N THR A 14 -2.16 13.29 -6.53
CA THR A 14 -1.62 14.55 -7.05
C THR A 14 -2.64 15.64 -6.76
N TYR A 15 -2.36 16.53 -5.81
CA TYR A 15 -3.14 17.74 -5.64
C TYR A 15 -2.55 18.82 -6.55
N GLU A 16 -3.34 19.35 -7.49
CA GLU A 16 -2.89 20.36 -8.48
C GLU A 16 -2.25 21.61 -7.86
N ASN A 17 -2.53 21.89 -6.57
CA ASN A 17 -2.08 23.10 -5.87
C ASN A 17 -1.12 22.81 -4.69
N SER A 18 -0.74 21.56 -4.42
CA SER A 18 0.05 21.23 -3.24
C SER A 18 1.23 20.34 -3.58
N ALA A 19 2.41 20.69 -3.06
CA ALA A 19 3.69 19.98 -3.20
C ALA A 19 3.71 18.54 -2.66
N PHE A 20 2.54 17.97 -2.36
CA PHE A 20 2.32 16.61 -1.92
C PHE A 20 1.96 15.74 -3.12
N LEU A 21 3.00 15.17 -3.71
CA LEU A 21 2.90 14.12 -4.70
C LEU A 21 3.22 12.78 -4.01
N GLY A 22 2.41 11.75 -4.27
CA GLY A 22 2.63 10.44 -3.69
C GLY A 22 1.67 9.37 -4.17
N TRP A 23 1.77 8.20 -3.56
CA TRP A 23 0.94 7.02 -3.82
C TRP A 23 0.23 6.59 -2.54
N ARG A 24 -1.07 6.32 -2.65
CA ARG A 24 -1.86 5.68 -1.59
C ARG A 24 -2.11 4.23 -1.96
N LEU A 25 -1.60 3.32 -1.14
CA LEU A 25 -2.01 1.93 -1.15
C LEU A 25 -3.26 1.79 -0.29
N TYR A 26 -4.33 1.27 -0.89
CA TYR A 26 -5.56 0.92 -0.18
C TYR A 26 -6.04 -0.44 -0.67
N ILE A 27 -6.00 -1.43 0.22
CA ILE A 27 -6.51 -2.77 -0.05
C ILE A 27 -7.40 -3.22 1.09
N THR A 28 -8.58 -3.70 0.75
CA THR A 28 -9.53 -4.27 1.70
C THR A 28 -9.76 -5.73 1.33
N ARG A 29 -9.59 -6.64 2.30
CA ARG A 29 -9.80 -8.06 2.06
C ARG A 29 -10.36 -8.71 3.33
N LYS A 30 -11.44 -9.49 3.18
CA LYS A 30 -12.07 -10.28 4.26
C LYS A 30 -12.29 -9.48 5.56
N GLY A 31 -12.86 -8.27 5.43
CA GLY A 31 -13.20 -7.38 6.55
C GLY A 31 -12.02 -6.64 7.19
N LYS A 32 -10.82 -6.69 6.61
CA LYS A 32 -9.66 -5.92 7.06
C LYS A 32 -9.19 -4.98 5.97
N SER A 33 -8.98 -3.71 6.35
CA SER A 33 -8.51 -2.65 5.46
C SER A 33 -7.08 -2.30 5.81
N PHE A 34 -6.24 -2.21 4.79
CA PHE A 34 -4.85 -1.80 4.89
C PHE A 34 -4.66 -0.53 4.07
N VAL A 35 -4.26 0.54 4.74
CA VAL A 35 -3.99 1.82 4.10
C VAL A 35 -2.56 2.25 4.38
N LYS A 36 -1.85 2.73 3.35
CA LYS A 36 -0.52 3.28 3.48
C LYS A 36 -0.29 4.38 2.45
N TYR A 37 0.36 5.45 2.90
CA TYR A 37 0.77 6.56 2.05
C TYR A 37 2.28 6.49 1.82
N PHE A 38 2.67 6.66 0.56
CA PHE A 38 4.03 6.69 0.06
C PHE A 38 4.26 8.06 -0.58
N SER A 39 4.85 8.99 0.16
CA SER A 39 5.11 10.35 -0.34
C SER A 39 6.36 10.36 -1.19
N ASP A 40 6.33 11.01 -2.35
CA ASP A 40 7.49 11.12 -3.24
C ASP A 40 8.66 11.82 -2.56
N ARG A 41 8.38 12.82 -1.74
CA ARG A 41 9.40 13.50 -0.94
C ARG A 41 10.10 12.57 0.07
N GLN A 42 9.41 11.54 0.57
CA GLN A 42 9.97 10.60 1.54
C GLN A 42 10.76 9.48 0.86
N TYR A 43 10.37 9.10 -0.36
CA TYR A 43 10.94 7.97 -1.09
C TYR A 43 11.91 8.37 -2.20
N GLY A 44 12.12 9.67 -2.48
CA GLY A 44 13.07 10.15 -3.49
C GLY A 44 12.47 10.47 -4.86
N GLY A 45 11.20 10.10 -5.09
CA GLY A 45 10.47 10.51 -6.29
C GLY A 45 9.28 9.62 -6.64
N PRO A 46 8.55 9.96 -7.72
CA PRO A 46 7.38 9.22 -8.18
C PRO A 46 7.68 7.76 -8.54
N LYS A 47 8.88 7.50 -9.06
CA LYS A 47 9.33 6.16 -9.46
C LYS A 47 9.64 5.28 -8.25
N GLU A 48 10.34 5.82 -7.26
CA GLU A 48 10.70 5.11 -6.03
C GLU A 48 9.50 4.87 -5.13
N SER A 49 8.62 5.86 -4.96
CA SER A 49 7.35 5.66 -4.24
C SER A 49 6.47 4.61 -4.89
N LEU A 50 6.42 4.59 -6.23
CA LEU A 50 5.66 3.56 -6.96
C LEU A 50 6.26 2.18 -6.72
N ALA A 51 7.59 2.04 -6.85
CA ALA A 51 8.28 0.78 -6.61
C ALA A 51 8.06 0.28 -5.17
N ALA A 52 8.17 1.17 -4.18
CA ALA A 52 7.90 0.84 -2.78
C ALA A 52 6.44 0.43 -2.54
N ALA A 53 5.49 1.13 -3.15
CA ALA A 53 4.07 0.82 -3.04
C ALA A 53 3.73 -0.52 -3.73
N GLU A 54 4.33 -0.82 -4.89
CA GLU A 54 4.16 -2.09 -5.58
C GLU A 54 4.78 -3.26 -4.82
N ALA A 55 5.99 -3.09 -4.29
CA ALA A 55 6.65 -4.09 -3.45
C ALA A 55 5.79 -4.42 -2.21
N ALA A 56 5.34 -3.38 -1.51
CA ALA A 56 4.48 -3.53 -0.34
C ALA A 56 3.13 -4.20 -0.68
N LEU A 57 2.54 -3.88 -1.84
CA LEU A 57 1.32 -4.52 -2.33
C LEU A 57 1.55 -6.02 -2.60
N ASN A 58 2.68 -6.36 -3.22
CA ASN A 58 3.00 -7.75 -3.55
C ASN A 58 3.23 -8.58 -2.29
N GLU A 59 4.08 -8.10 -1.38
CA GLU A 59 4.32 -8.76 -0.08
C GLU A 59 3.02 -8.90 0.73
N LEU A 60 2.18 -7.86 0.77
CA LEU A 60 0.90 -7.92 1.45
C LEU A 60 -0.03 -8.94 0.79
N LYS A 61 -0.10 -8.99 -0.54
CA LYS A 61 -0.86 -10.03 -1.26
C LYS A 61 -0.38 -11.43 -0.93
N GLU A 62 0.93 -11.64 -0.88
CA GLU A 62 1.51 -12.94 -0.50
C GLU A 62 1.13 -13.33 0.92
N VAL A 63 1.27 -12.42 1.89
CA VAL A 63 0.87 -12.67 3.27
C VAL A 63 -0.62 -12.95 3.35
N LEU A 64 -1.47 -12.17 2.68
CA LEU A 64 -2.92 -12.38 2.66
C LEU A 64 -3.34 -13.67 1.93
N THR A 65 -2.50 -14.19 1.03
CA THR A 65 -2.78 -15.44 0.30
C THR A 65 -2.30 -16.66 1.08
N LYS A 66 -1.16 -16.55 1.77
CA LYS A 66 -0.63 -17.59 2.67
C LYS A 66 -1.34 -17.63 4.02
N ALA A 67 -2.01 -16.54 4.40
CA ALA A 67 -2.68 -16.44 5.68
C ALA A 67 -3.92 -17.32 5.75
N LYS A 68 -3.98 -18.15 6.81
CA LYS A 68 -5.18 -18.87 7.19
C LYS A 68 -6.23 -17.88 7.68
N LEU A 69 -7.44 -17.99 7.14
CA LEU A 69 -8.60 -17.27 7.63
C LEU A 69 -9.13 -18.00 8.86
N VAL A 70 -9.40 -17.27 9.92
CA VAL A 70 -10.09 -17.77 11.12
C VAL A 70 -11.41 -17.01 11.18
N ASP A 71 -12.52 -17.73 11.20
CA ASP A 71 -13.87 -17.15 11.22
C ASP A 71 -14.16 -16.21 10.03
N GLY A 72 -13.67 -16.58 8.83
CA GLY A 72 -13.84 -15.79 7.61
C GLY A 72 -13.05 -14.46 7.57
N LYS A 73 -12.26 -14.16 8.62
CA LYS A 73 -11.42 -12.96 8.76
C LYS A 73 -9.94 -13.36 8.84
N PHE A 74 -9.05 -12.40 8.57
CA PHE A 74 -7.62 -12.59 8.83
C PHE A 74 -7.36 -12.57 10.34
N SER A 75 -6.56 -13.52 10.83
CA SER A 75 -6.05 -13.51 12.19
C SER A 75 -5.30 -12.22 12.51
N ASP A 76 -5.35 -11.80 13.77
CA ASP A 76 -4.65 -10.61 14.25
C ASP A 76 -3.15 -10.62 13.94
N THR A 77 -2.52 -11.79 14.00
CA THR A 77 -1.12 -12.03 13.59
C THR A 77 -0.87 -11.72 12.11
N THR A 78 -1.77 -12.12 11.21
CA THR A 78 -1.67 -11.79 9.78
C THR A 78 -1.83 -10.30 9.55
N VAL A 79 -2.79 -9.67 10.22
CA VAL A 79 -3.02 -8.22 10.11
C VAL A 79 -1.80 -7.45 10.62
N LYS A 80 -1.26 -7.81 11.78
CA LYS A 80 -0.03 -7.23 12.32
C LYS A 80 1.16 -7.41 11.37
N LYS A 81 1.31 -8.59 10.76
CA LYS A 81 2.37 -8.86 9.77
C LYS A 81 2.20 -7.99 8.52
N GLY A 82 0.98 -7.88 8.00
CA GLY A 82 0.64 -6.99 6.89
C GLY A 82 0.89 -5.51 7.21
N MET A 83 0.49 -5.04 8.38
CA MET A 83 0.78 -3.67 8.82
C MET A 83 2.28 -3.43 9.01
N LYS A 84 3.05 -4.44 9.42
CA LYS A 84 4.51 -4.35 9.56
C LYS A 84 5.20 -4.22 8.20
N ILE A 85 4.73 -4.92 7.18
CA ILE A 85 5.19 -4.75 5.77
C ILE A 85 4.94 -3.32 5.29
N LEU A 86 3.82 -2.72 5.69
CA LEU A 86 3.46 -1.34 5.35
C LEU A 86 4.18 -0.29 6.20
N LYS A 87 4.96 -0.67 7.22
CA LYS A 87 5.80 0.30 7.94
C LYS A 87 6.96 0.71 7.02
N PRO A 88 7.34 2.00 7.02
CA PRO A 88 8.51 2.42 6.26
C PRO A 88 9.73 1.69 6.84
N LYS A 89 10.52 1.02 6.00
CA LYS A 89 11.85 0.57 6.40
C LYS A 89 12.65 1.85 6.70
N LYS A 90 13.01 2.02 7.96
CA LYS A 90 13.81 3.13 8.47
C LYS A 90 15.26 2.92 8.06
#